data_AF-A0A7K1ADE6-F1
#
_entry.id   AF-A0A7K1ADE6-F1
#
_cell.length_a   1.000
_cell.length_b   1.000
_cell.length_c   1.000
_cell.angle_alpha   90.00
_cell.angle_beta   90.00
_cell.angle_gamma   90.00
#
_symmetry.space_group_name_H-M   'P 1'
#
loop_
_entity.id
_entity.type
_entity.pdbx_description
1 polymer ?
#
loop_
_entity_poly.entity_id
_entity_poly.type
_entity_poly.pdbx_seq_one_letter_code
_entity_poly.pdbx_strand_id
1 'polypeptide(L)'
;MNNLVTERISKIVRVVPRNRNAELTLLLFAIGLNALELIQVQLSTLQKVTDSFWYYWAPLAVAGLLIHLVMRLRAQNADPLILPIALTLNGLGIAEIYRLDIAAIANKQTELFAEKQVLWSLVAMALAAAVIIYVP
;
A
#
# COMPACT_ATOMS: atom_id res chain seq x y z
N MET A 1 33.01 34.84 -0.55
CA MET A 1 31.60 34.61 -0.17
C MET A 1 31.57 34.25 1.31
N ASN A 2 30.77 34.96 2.13
CA ASN A 2 30.79 34.81 3.59
C ASN A 2 30.21 33.46 4.02
N ASN A 3 30.88 32.76 4.94
CA ASN A 3 30.46 31.46 5.51
C ASN A 3 29.01 31.46 6.05
N LEU A 4 28.51 32.63 6.48
CA LEU A 4 27.14 32.85 6.94
C LEU A 4 26.08 32.63 5.86
N VAL A 5 26.42 32.83 4.58
CA VAL A 5 25.50 32.61 3.45
C VAL A 5 25.40 31.11 3.14
N THR A 6 26.53 30.40 3.17
CA THR A 6 26.60 28.94 2.97
C THR A 6 25.85 28.17 4.06
N GLU A 7 25.97 28.58 5.32
CA GLU A 7 25.27 27.97 6.45
C GLU A 7 23.74 28.20 6.41
N ARG A 8 23.29 29.35 5.88
CA ARG A 8 21.86 29.63 5.70
C ARG A 8 21.26 28.81 4.55
N ILE A 9 22.01 28.59 3.47
CA ILE A 9 21.56 27.74 2.35
C ILE A 9 21.42 26.28 2.82
N SER A 10 22.33 25.75 3.64
CA SER A 10 22.20 24.39 4.18
C SER A 10 21.00 24.24 5.13
N LYS A 11 20.63 25.29 5.87
CA LYS A 11 19.40 25.34 6.69
C LYS A 11 18.11 25.48 5.88
N ILE A 12 18.17 26.05 4.67
CA ILE A 12 17.03 26.23 3.76
C ILE A 12 16.73 24.95 2.96
N VAL A 13 17.69 24.04 2.84
CA VAL A 13 17.39 22.62 2.57
C VAL A 13 16.76 22.04 3.83
N ARG A 14 15.52 22.46 4.07
CA ARG A 14 14.65 21.97 5.11
C ARG A 14 14.63 20.45 4.94
N VAL A 15 15.31 19.75 5.86
CA VAL A 15 15.04 18.36 6.12
C VAL A 15 13.54 18.31 6.38
N VAL A 16 12.75 17.90 5.39
CA VAL A 16 11.34 17.60 5.60
C VAL A 16 11.35 16.62 6.77
N PRO A 17 10.80 16.98 7.95
CA PRO A 17 10.83 16.08 9.08
C PRO A 17 10.19 14.77 8.60
N ARG A 18 10.98 13.69 8.53
CA ARG A 18 10.54 12.36 8.08
C ARG A 18 9.59 11.82 9.15
N ASN A 19 8.37 12.33 9.10
CA ASN A 19 7.39 12.19 10.16
C ASN A 19 6.53 10.96 9.85
N ARG A 20 6.64 9.92 10.68
CA ARG A 20 5.82 8.70 10.57
C ARG A 20 4.33 8.98 10.70
N ASN A 21 3.93 10.10 11.31
CA ASN A 21 2.53 10.50 11.33
C ASN A 21 2.02 10.86 9.93
N ALA A 22 2.86 11.43 9.06
CA ALA A 22 2.51 11.68 7.67
C ALA A 22 2.35 10.36 6.90
N GLU A 23 3.24 9.39 7.13
CA GLU A 23 3.09 8.04 6.57
C GLU A 23 1.77 7.40 6.99
N LEU A 24 1.43 7.43 8.28
CA LEU A 24 0.17 6.84 8.76
C LEU A 24 -1.05 7.50 8.11
N THR A 25 -1.08 8.84 8.00
CA THR A 25 -2.17 9.54 7.31
C THR A 25 -2.29 9.12 5.85
N LEU A 26 -1.17 9.06 5.12
CA LEU A 26 -1.14 8.63 3.73
C LEU A 26 -1.51 7.16 3.58
N LEU A 27 -1.12 6.32 4.53
CA LEU A 27 -1.42 4.89 4.56
C LEU A 27 -2.92 4.65 4.78
N LEU A 28 -3.53 5.37 5.73
CA LEU A 28 -4.98 5.33 5.95
C LEU A 28 -5.73 5.82 4.72
N PHE A 29 -5.25 6.87 4.06
CA PHE A 29 -5.80 7.34 2.79
C PHE A 29 -5.69 6.28 1.69
N ALA A 30 -4.53 5.63 1.54
CA ALA A 30 -4.33 4.53 0.60
C ALA A 30 -5.26 3.34 0.88
N ILE A 31 -5.43 2.95 2.15
CA ILE A 31 -6.35 1.89 2.57
C ILE A 31 -7.80 2.25 2.18
N GLY A 32 -8.19 3.52 2.38
CA GLY A 32 -9.50 4.03 1.97
C GLY A 32 -9.69 4.04 0.46
N LEU A 33 -8.68 4.47 -0.31
CA LEU A 33 -8.70 4.43 -1.77
C LEU A 33 -8.89 3.01 -2.29
N ASN A 34 -8.12 2.05 -1.77
CA ASN A 34 -8.24 0.64 -2.14
C ASN A 34 -9.64 0.07 -1.82
N ALA A 35 -10.26 0.49 -0.70
CA ALA A 35 -11.63 0.10 -0.39
C ALA A 35 -12.62 0.66 -1.42
N LEU A 36 -12.52 1.96 -1.72
CA LEU A 36 -13.40 2.65 -2.65
C LEU A 36 -13.33 2.05 -4.05
N GLU A 37 -12.13 1.70 -4.50
CA GLU A 37 -11.92 1.07 -5.80
C GLU A 37 -12.57 -0.32 -5.88
N LEU A 38 -12.31 -1.20 -4.92
CA LEU A 38 -12.94 -2.53 -4.89
C LEU A 38 -14.47 -2.46 -4.83
N ILE A 39 -15.00 -1.53 -4.02
CA ILE A 39 -16.45 -1.26 -3.97
C ILE A 39 -16.95 -0.78 -5.33
N GLN A 40 -16.23 0.15 -5.97
CA GLN A 40 -16.59 0.66 -7.30
C GLN A 40 -16.59 -0.47 -8.34
N VAL A 41 -15.58 -1.35 -8.34
CA VAL A 41 -15.51 -2.52 -9.23
C VAL A 41 -16.73 -3.41 -9.05
N GLN A 42 -17.07 -3.77 -7.81
CA GLN A 42 -18.22 -4.64 -7.54
C GLN A 42 -19.56 -3.97 -7.88
N LEU A 43 -19.75 -2.69 -7.55
CA LEU A 43 -20.95 -1.96 -7.93
C LEU A 43 -21.09 -1.83 -9.44
N SER A 44 -19.99 -1.59 -10.16
CA SER A 44 -20.00 -1.45 -11.62
C SER A 44 -20.26 -2.78 -12.33
N THR A 45 -19.71 -3.89 -11.83
CA THR A 45 -19.76 -5.19 -12.52
C THR A 45 -20.84 -6.13 -12.01
N LEU A 46 -21.10 -6.15 -10.69
CA LEU A 46 -22.03 -7.06 -10.02
C LEU A 46 -23.31 -6.37 -9.53
N GLN A 47 -23.39 -5.04 -9.58
CA GLN A 47 -24.51 -4.22 -9.08
C GLN A 47 -24.78 -4.37 -7.57
N LYS A 48 -23.85 -4.99 -6.83
CA LYS A 48 -23.91 -5.14 -5.38
C LYS A 48 -22.49 -5.32 -4.82
N VAL A 49 -22.31 -4.98 -3.55
CA VAL A 49 -21.09 -5.31 -2.81
C VAL A 49 -21.25 -6.70 -2.21
N THR A 50 -20.27 -7.56 -2.39
CA THR A 50 -20.23 -8.94 -1.90
C THR A 50 -19.14 -9.11 -0.85
N ASP A 51 -19.30 -10.12 0.02
CA ASP A 51 -18.36 -10.40 1.12
C ASP A 51 -16.93 -10.71 0.67
N SER A 52 -16.75 -11.09 -0.61
CA SER A 52 -15.43 -11.20 -1.25
C SER A 52 -14.59 -9.94 -1.14
N PHE A 53 -15.22 -8.77 -0.95
CA PHE A 53 -14.55 -7.50 -0.66
C PHE A 53 -13.50 -7.66 0.45
N TRP A 54 -13.86 -8.33 1.55
CA TRP A 54 -12.97 -8.48 2.70
C TRP A 54 -11.74 -9.31 2.38
N TYR A 55 -11.84 -10.30 1.49
CA TYR A 55 -10.72 -11.14 1.08
C TYR A 55 -9.66 -10.36 0.30
N TYR A 56 -10.07 -9.40 -0.54
CA TYR A 56 -9.13 -8.60 -1.34
C TYR A 56 -8.59 -7.39 -0.58
N TRP A 57 -9.40 -6.76 0.29
CA TRP A 57 -9.04 -5.53 0.98
C TRP A 57 -8.31 -5.76 2.31
N ALA A 58 -8.86 -6.62 3.17
CA ALA A 58 -8.42 -6.70 4.57
C ALA A 58 -6.98 -7.17 4.74
N PRO A 59 -6.49 -8.21 4.01
CA PRO A 59 -5.12 -8.67 4.18
C PRO A 59 -4.10 -7.58 3.83
N LEU A 60 -4.34 -6.83 2.75
CA LEU A 60 -3.45 -5.74 2.34
C LEU A 60 -3.46 -4.60 3.36
N ALA A 61 -4.64 -4.19 3.83
CA ALA A 61 -4.78 -3.13 4.83
C ALA A 61 -4.07 -3.48 6.15
N VAL A 62 -4.31 -4.69 6.66
CA VAL A 62 -3.68 -5.18 7.90
C VAL A 62 -2.16 -5.31 7.73
N ALA A 63 -1.69 -5.92 6.64
CA ALA A 63 -0.27 -6.06 6.38
C ALA A 63 0.43 -4.69 6.24
N GLY A 64 -0.23 -3.71 5.61
CA GLY A 64 0.28 -2.34 5.49
C GLY A 64 0.47 -1.68 6.85
N LEU A 65 -0.51 -1.80 7.74
CA LEU A 65 -0.43 -1.28 9.11
C LEU A 65 0.65 -1.99 9.94
N LEU A 66 0.83 -3.30 9.75
CA LEU A 66 1.89 -4.05 10.41
C LEU A 66 3.28 -3.61 9.94
N ILE A 67 3.49 -3.42 8.64
CA ILE A 67 4.76 -2.88 8.12
C ILE A 67 5.00 -1.48 8.65
N HIS A 68 3.98 -0.61 8.70
CA HIS A 68 4.09 0.71 9.31
C HIS A 68 4.61 0.62 10.75
N LEU A 69 4.07 -0.31 11.56
CA LEU A 69 4.53 -0.54 12.92
C LEU A 69 5.99 -0.99 12.96
N VAL A 70 6.37 -1.95 12.10
CA VAL A 70 7.76 -2.41 11.96
C VAL A 70 8.70 -1.25 11.60
N MET A 71 8.32 -0.43 10.63
CA MET A 71 9.09 0.76 10.21
C MET A 71 9.19 1.80 11.34
N ARG A 72 8.14 1.98 12.13
CA ARG A 72 8.15 2.89 13.28
C ARG A 72 9.14 2.46 14.37
N LEU A 73 9.38 1.16 14.52
CA LEU A 73 10.31 0.61 15.50
C LEU A 73 11.74 0.49 14.97
N ARG A 74 11.91 0.12 13.69
CA ARG A 74 13.22 -0.21 13.10
C ARG A 74 13.79 0.84 12.15
N ALA A 75 12.94 1.60 11.46
CA ALA A 75 13.32 2.48 10.37
C ALA A 75 12.70 3.88 10.53
N GLN A 76 12.87 4.48 11.72
CA GLN A 76 12.29 5.79 12.06
C GLN A 76 12.65 6.90 11.07
N ASN A 77 13.84 6.80 10.49
CA ASN A 77 14.37 7.74 9.51
C ASN A 77 14.17 7.30 8.05
N ALA A 78 13.35 6.31 7.70
CA ALA A 78 12.98 6.01 6.30
C ALA A 78 12.15 7.13 5.61
N ASP A 79 11.89 7.04 4.32
CA ASP A 79 10.96 7.96 3.64
C ASP A 79 9.51 7.57 3.97
N PRO A 80 8.62 8.51 4.38
CA PRO A 80 7.22 8.20 4.68
C PRO A 80 6.34 7.91 3.46
N LEU A 81 6.81 8.15 2.22
CA LEU A 81 5.99 8.01 1.02
C LEU A 81 6.01 6.60 0.42
N ILE A 82 7.08 5.83 0.64
CA ILE A 82 7.31 4.56 -0.06
C ILE A 82 6.22 3.54 0.28
N LEU A 83 5.91 3.33 1.55
CA LEU A 83 4.91 2.33 1.97
C LEU A 83 3.50 2.69 1.47
N PRO A 84 2.98 3.93 1.65
CA PRO A 84 1.68 4.30 1.12
C PRO A 84 1.57 4.17 -0.41
N ILE A 85 2.60 4.57 -1.16
CA ILE A 85 2.61 4.44 -2.63
C ILE A 85 2.57 2.95 -3.03
N ALA A 86 3.44 2.14 -2.43
CA ALA A 86 3.47 0.70 -2.71
C ALA A 86 2.14 0.03 -2.39
N LEU A 87 1.50 0.38 -1.26
CA LEU A 87 0.20 -0.15 -0.89
C LEU A 87 -0.91 0.26 -1.87
N THR A 88 -0.87 1.51 -2.34
CA THR A 88 -1.84 2.05 -3.30
C THR A 88 -1.73 1.30 -4.63
N LEU A 89 -0.52 1.17 -5.17
CA LEU A 89 -0.29 0.45 -6.43
C LEU A 89 -0.64 -1.04 -6.31
N ASN A 90 -0.37 -1.65 -5.16
CA ASN A 90 -0.68 -3.06 -4.95
C ASN A 90 -2.19 -3.32 -4.91
N GLY A 91 -2.95 -2.49 -4.20
CA GLY A 91 -4.40 -2.68 -4.11
C GLY A 91 -5.14 -2.29 -5.39
N LEU A 92 -4.68 -1.27 -6.14
CA LEU A 92 -5.12 -0.99 -7.51
C LEU A 92 -4.89 -2.20 -8.43
N GLY A 93 -3.70 -2.82 -8.33
CA GLY A 93 -3.40 -4.05 -9.07
C GLY A 93 -4.34 -5.20 -8.71
N ILE A 94 -4.62 -5.42 -7.42
CA ILE A 94 -5.56 -6.45 -6.97
C ILE A 94 -6.97 -6.16 -7.48
N ALA A 95 -7.44 -4.93 -7.41
CA ALA A 95 -8.78 -4.54 -7.82
C ALA A 95 -8.99 -4.69 -9.34
N GLU A 96 -8.03 -4.30 -10.17
CA GLU A 96 -8.11 -4.50 -11.62
C GLU A 96 -7.99 -5.98 -12.01
N ILE A 97 -7.13 -6.77 -11.36
CA ILE A 97 -7.10 -8.23 -11.59
C ILE A 97 -8.41 -8.87 -11.15
N TYR A 98 -8.98 -8.46 -10.02
CA TYR A 98 -10.29 -8.93 -9.57
C TYR A 98 -11.42 -8.58 -10.55
N ARG A 99 -11.38 -7.38 -11.12
CA ARG A 99 -12.31 -6.97 -12.19
C ARG A 99 -12.21 -7.87 -13.41
N LEU A 100 -11.00 -8.22 -13.83
CA LEU A 100 -10.76 -9.16 -14.93
C LEU A 100 -11.25 -10.57 -14.59
N ASP A 101 -11.03 -11.03 -13.36
CA ASP A 101 -11.52 -12.34 -12.89
C ASP A 101 -13.05 -12.41 -12.92
N ILE A 102 -13.77 -11.35 -12.55
CA ILE A 102 -15.24 -11.29 -12.69
C ILE A 102 -15.67 -11.49 -14.14
N ALA A 103 -15.00 -10.80 -15.07
CA ALA A 103 -15.27 -10.95 -16.50
C ALA A 103 -14.90 -12.34 -17.02
N ALA A 104 -13.81 -12.94 -16.52
CA ALA A 104 -13.37 -14.29 -16.85
C ALA A 104 -14.41 -15.33 -16.42
N ILE A 105 -14.96 -15.21 -15.21
CA ILE A 105 -16.04 -16.07 -14.70
C ILE A 105 -17.29 -15.94 -15.58
N ALA A 106 -17.68 -14.72 -15.96
CA ALA A 106 -18.80 -14.50 -16.87
C ALA A 106 -18.60 -15.18 -18.24
N ASN A 107 -17.34 -15.27 -18.70
CA ASN A 107 -16.92 -15.98 -19.91
C ASN A 107 -16.65 -17.48 -19.70
N LYS A 108 -16.99 -18.05 -18.53
CA LYS A 108 -16.80 -19.47 -18.17
C LYS A 108 -15.33 -19.93 -18.18
N GLN A 109 -14.40 -19.01 -17.92
CA GLN A 109 -12.99 -19.34 -17.72
C GLN A 109 -12.78 -19.83 -16.27
N THR A 110 -11.78 -20.70 -16.07
CA THR A 110 -11.49 -21.31 -14.77
C THR A 110 -10.24 -20.74 -14.10
N GLU A 111 -9.34 -20.11 -14.87
CA GLU A 111 -8.13 -19.50 -14.34
C GLU A 111 -8.43 -18.11 -13.77
N LEU A 112 -8.20 -17.96 -12.46
CA LEU A 112 -8.37 -16.73 -11.71
C LEU A 112 -7.05 -16.34 -11.04
N PHE A 113 -6.82 -15.04 -10.90
CA PHE A 113 -5.52 -14.50 -10.50
C PHE A 113 -5.57 -13.56 -9.31
N ALA A 114 -6.71 -12.97 -8.97
CA ALA A 114 -6.82 -11.96 -7.92
C ALA A 114 -6.47 -12.53 -6.54
N GLU A 115 -6.94 -13.74 -6.22
CA GLU A 115 -6.58 -14.40 -4.96
C GLU A 115 -5.09 -14.73 -4.89
N LYS A 116 -4.51 -15.19 -6.00
CA LYS A 116 -3.06 -15.45 -6.11
C LYS A 116 -2.28 -14.15 -5.88
N GLN A 117 -2.75 -13.03 -6.43
CA GLN A 117 -2.13 -11.71 -6.25
C GLN A 117 -2.13 -11.29 -4.78
N VAL A 118 -3.24 -11.46 -4.05
CA VAL A 118 -3.29 -11.18 -2.60
C VAL A 118 -2.24 -12.01 -1.86
N LEU A 119 -2.16 -13.31 -2.14
CA LEU A 119 -1.20 -14.19 -1.49
C LEU A 119 0.25 -13.76 -1.78
N TRP A 120 0.57 -13.48 -3.04
CA TRP A 120 1.91 -13.02 -3.43
C TRP A 120 2.26 -11.65 -2.83
N SER A 121 1.30 -10.74 -2.73
CA SER A 121 1.48 -9.47 -2.02
C SER A 121 1.82 -9.68 -0.56
N LEU A 122 1.12 -10.58 0.15
CA LEU A 122 1.42 -10.90 1.54
C LEU A 122 2.81 -11.51 1.71
N VAL A 123 3.22 -12.41 0.80
CA VAL A 123 4.57 -12.98 0.80
C VAL A 123 5.61 -11.88 0.60
N ALA A 124 5.44 -11.01 -0.39
CA ALA A 124 6.36 -9.89 -0.64
C ALA A 124 6.45 -8.93 0.56
N MET A 125 5.32 -8.64 1.20
CA MET A 125 5.23 -7.79 2.39
C MET A 125 5.92 -8.42 3.60
N ALA A 126 5.75 -9.72 3.82
CA ALA A 126 6.44 -10.46 4.89
C ALA A 126 7.96 -10.45 4.66
N LEU A 127 8.41 -10.67 3.43
CA LEU A 127 9.83 -10.58 3.06
C LEU A 127 10.37 -9.15 3.26
N ALA A 128 9.62 -8.12 2.84
CA ALA A 128 10.01 -6.73 3.08
C ALA A 128 10.14 -6.42 4.57
N ALA A 129 9.19 -6.88 5.39
CA ALA A 129 9.26 -6.74 6.85
C ALA A 129 10.50 -7.45 7.43
N ALA A 130 10.82 -8.66 6.95
CA ALA A 130 12.02 -9.38 7.37
C ALA A 130 13.30 -8.60 7.03
N VAL A 131 13.40 -8.05 5.82
CA VAL A 131 14.54 -7.20 5.43
C VAL A 131 14.66 -6.00 6.37
N ILE A 132 13.57 -5.28 6.64
CA ILE A 132 13.57 -4.12 7.55
C ILE A 132 13.99 -4.50 8.98
N ILE A 133 13.66 -5.71 9.43
CA ILE A 133 13.98 -6.17 10.79
C ILE A 133 15.43 -6.62 10.92
N TYR A 134 15.97 -7.31 9.91
CA TYR A 134 17.25 -8.03 10.01
C TYR A 134 18.42 -7.37 9.29
N VAL A 135 18.17 -6.46 8.34
CA VAL A 135 19.24 -5.74 7.63
C VAL A 135 19.51 -4.41 8.34
N PRO A 136 20.76 -4.16 8.78
CA PRO A 136 21.15 -2.95 9.51
C PRO A 136 21.23 -1.69 8.63
#